data_AF-A0A920DWN2-F1
#
_entry.id   AF-A0A920DWN2-F1
#
_cell.length_a   1.000
_cell.length_b   1.000
_cell.length_c   1.000
_cell.angle_alpha   90.00
_cell.angle_beta   90.00
_cell.angle_gamma   90.00
#
_symmetry.space_group_name_H-M   'P 1'
#
loop_
_entity.id
_entity.type
_entity.pdbx_description
1 polymer ?
#
loop_
_entity_poly.entity_id
_entity_poly.type
_entity_poly.pdbx_seq_one_letter_code
_entity_poly.pdbx_strand_id
1 'polypeptide(L)'
;MFDESDNVRKINTINRRLFIITAAKILVFFGLTSRLFSLQVKQNNKYLTLSDKNRIRESKLHPVRGEFRDYFGNVIAGNNEVYQLHIVPEQVEDFRYITLRLKNILNLSEREFQKIHKKRKKIKAWETIVVSDNLTWEQFSKVNNYLHELIGVKTVLSISRIYPFNENYTHVLGYVSQANEKDIVDNKNIKEKFVPGIRVGKTGLEKTFENVLLGENDIQRFEVNAYGRKISQLNYQKGSKGQDLNLTIDTEIQKLCTELLKDKAGSICVMDIFSGEIIAMQSSPSFDPNLFLFGINQDDWQLIRNNPMKPLLNKTINGRYSPGSTIKPIVALSALENEVINPEFTVHCKGHKHPLELYGQTYHCWKKEGHGFVNLKEGMKQSCDTYFYEISRRLGVDRLSETAKKFGLGKKVFGELFENEKKGLVPNTIWKKKTLWDKVGYLVRLL
;
A
#
# COMPACT_ATOMS: atom_id res chain seq x y z
N MET A 1 34.47 -78.66 -64.63
CA MET A 1 33.93 -77.40 -65.21
C MET A 1 33.18 -76.68 -64.09
N PHE A 2 33.90 -75.92 -63.27
CA PHE A 2 33.33 -75.09 -62.20
C PHE A 2 33.81 -73.65 -62.42
N ASP A 3 32.96 -72.93 -63.13
CA ASP A 3 32.78 -71.48 -63.27
C ASP A 3 33.84 -70.51 -62.69
N GLU A 4 34.79 -70.08 -63.54
CA GLU A 4 35.54 -68.82 -63.35
C GLU A 4 34.62 -67.58 -63.40
N SER A 5 33.39 -67.72 -63.93
CA SER A 5 32.43 -66.60 -64.05
C SER A 5 31.84 -66.18 -62.71
N ASP A 6 31.82 -67.06 -61.70
CA ASP A 6 31.21 -66.80 -60.39
C ASP A 6 32.09 -65.92 -59.48
N ASN A 7 33.42 -66.05 -59.59
CA ASN A 7 34.36 -65.22 -58.83
C ASN A 7 34.41 -63.78 -59.34
N VAL A 8 34.35 -63.55 -60.65
CA VAL A 8 34.28 -62.21 -61.25
C VAL A 8 32.94 -61.52 -60.92
N ARG A 9 31.83 -62.27 -60.92
CA ARG A 9 30.51 -61.76 -60.47
C ARG A 9 30.48 -61.43 -58.99
N LYS A 10 31.14 -62.22 -58.13
CA LYS A 10 31.28 -61.93 -56.69
C LYS A 10 32.10 -60.67 -56.42
N ILE A 11 33.22 -60.46 -57.11
CA ILE A 11 34.07 -59.27 -56.94
C ILE A 11 33.31 -58.00 -57.41
N ASN A 12 32.61 -58.07 -58.54
CA ASN A 12 31.81 -56.95 -59.04
C ASN A 12 30.61 -56.60 -58.15
N THR A 13 29.97 -57.61 -57.54
CA THR A 13 28.88 -57.36 -56.58
C THR A 13 29.39 -56.80 -55.25
N ILE A 14 30.57 -57.21 -54.77
CA ILE A 14 31.23 -56.64 -53.59
C ILE A 14 31.64 -55.18 -53.86
N ASN A 15 32.29 -54.89 -54.98
CA ASN A 15 32.69 -53.53 -55.36
C ASN A 15 31.48 -52.60 -55.54
N ARG A 16 30.39 -53.09 -56.13
CA ARG A 16 29.14 -52.32 -56.27
C ARG A 16 28.49 -52.03 -54.93
N ARG A 17 28.45 -53.00 -54.00
CA ARG A 17 27.93 -52.80 -52.64
C ARG A 17 28.79 -51.82 -51.84
N LEU A 18 30.11 -51.94 -51.94
CA LEU A 18 31.05 -51.02 -51.30
C LEU A 18 30.88 -49.60 -51.83
N PHE A 19 30.76 -49.42 -53.15
CA PHE A 19 30.50 -48.12 -53.77
C PHE A 19 29.17 -47.50 -53.30
N ILE A 20 28.09 -48.28 -53.28
CA ILE A 20 26.78 -47.80 -52.80
C ILE A 20 26.83 -47.39 -51.33
N ILE A 21 27.48 -48.18 -50.47
CA ILE A 21 27.64 -47.85 -49.05
C ILE A 21 28.50 -46.60 -48.87
N THR A 22 29.56 -46.46 -49.66
CA THR A 22 30.47 -45.30 -49.59
C THR A 22 29.77 -44.04 -50.08
N ALA A 23 29.03 -44.11 -51.18
CA ALA A 23 28.22 -43.02 -51.70
C ALA A 23 27.14 -42.61 -50.69
N ALA A 24 26.45 -43.57 -50.07
CA ALA A 24 25.46 -43.29 -49.01
C ALA A 24 26.10 -42.59 -47.80
N LYS A 25 27.29 -43.03 -47.36
CA LYS A 25 28.05 -42.40 -46.27
C LYS A 25 28.45 -40.96 -46.62
N ILE A 26 28.94 -40.72 -47.84
CA ILE A 26 29.31 -39.37 -48.32
C ILE A 26 28.08 -38.47 -48.34
N LEU A 27 26.94 -38.97 -48.80
CA LEU A 27 25.70 -38.20 -48.88
C LEU A 27 25.19 -37.82 -47.47
N VAL A 28 25.24 -38.75 -46.52
CA VAL A 28 24.92 -38.48 -45.10
C VAL A 28 25.91 -37.47 -44.50
N PHE A 29 27.21 -37.64 -44.75
CA PHE A 29 28.23 -36.72 -44.25
C PHE A 29 28.05 -35.32 -44.81
N PHE A 30 27.75 -35.20 -46.11
CA PHE A 30 27.43 -33.93 -46.76
C PHE A 30 26.17 -33.29 -46.18
N GLY A 31 25.13 -34.10 -45.88
CA GLY A 31 23.94 -33.63 -45.18
C GLY A 31 24.25 -33.07 -43.79
N LEU A 32 25.12 -33.75 -43.03
CA LEU A 32 25.56 -33.32 -41.69
C LEU A 32 26.41 -32.03 -41.76
N THR A 33 27.37 -31.95 -42.67
CA THR A 33 28.22 -30.75 -42.83
C THR A 33 27.42 -29.56 -43.34
N SER A 34 26.50 -29.76 -44.29
CA SER A 34 25.58 -28.72 -44.75
C SER A 34 24.68 -28.23 -43.61
N ARG A 35 24.17 -29.15 -42.77
CA ARG A 35 23.40 -28.78 -41.58
C ARG A 35 24.25 -28.01 -40.57
N LEU A 36 25.48 -28.44 -40.32
CA LEU A 36 26.42 -27.78 -39.41
C LEU A 36 26.74 -26.36 -39.90
N PHE A 37 27.02 -26.20 -41.19
CA PHE A 37 27.28 -24.89 -41.82
C PHE A 37 26.05 -23.97 -41.73
N SER A 38 24.85 -24.50 -41.97
CA SER A 38 23.60 -23.76 -41.80
C SER A 38 23.41 -23.28 -40.36
N LEU A 39 23.74 -24.11 -39.37
CA LEU A 39 23.66 -23.73 -37.94
C LEU A 39 24.74 -22.70 -37.56
N GLN A 40 26.00 -22.92 -37.97
CA GLN A 40 27.14 -22.09 -37.55
C GLN A 40 27.26 -20.76 -38.32
N VAL A 41 26.84 -20.70 -39.59
CA VAL A 41 27.01 -19.49 -40.42
C VAL A 41 25.68 -18.77 -40.59
N LYS A 42 24.65 -19.44 -41.11
CA LYS A 42 23.36 -18.80 -41.40
C LYS A 42 22.57 -18.44 -40.14
N GLN A 43 22.70 -19.23 -39.08
CA GLN A 43 21.99 -19.03 -37.81
C GLN A 43 22.90 -18.59 -36.65
N ASN A 44 24.16 -18.18 -36.93
CA ASN A 44 25.14 -17.80 -35.92
C ASN A 44 24.58 -16.78 -34.92
N ASN A 45 24.09 -15.65 -35.44
CA ASN A 45 23.57 -14.56 -34.60
C ASN A 45 22.40 -15.02 -33.71
N LYS A 46 21.57 -15.95 -34.20
CA LYS A 46 20.46 -16.52 -33.42
C LYS A 46 20.98 -17.40 -32.28
N TYR A 47 21.95 -18.29 -32.54
CA TYR A 47 22.50 -19.19 -31.51
C TYR A 47 23.46 -18.48 -30.55
N LEU A 48 24.21 -17.49 -30.99
CA LEU A 48 24.97 -16.59 -30.11
C LEU A 48 24.03 -15.84 -29.17
N THR A 49 22.94 -15.24 -29.67
CA THR A 49 21.95 -14.56 -28.81
C THR A 49 21.27 -15.53 -27.84
N LEU A 50 20.97 -16.77 -28.25
CA LEU A 50 20.43 -17.81 -27.37
C LEU A 50 21.44 -18.26 -26.31
N SER A 51 22.72 -18.39 -26.70
CA SER A 51 23.83 -18.70 -25.80
C SER A 51 24.04 -17.59 -24.78
N ASP A 52 24.08 -16.33 -25.22
CA ASP A 52 24.17 -15.16 -24.34
C ASP A 52 22.95 -15.02 -23.45
N LYS A 53 21.72 -15.30 -23.93
CA LYS A 53 20.53 -15.35 -23.06
C LYS A 53 20.59 -16.44 -22.00
N ASN A 54 21.26 -17.56 -22.28
CA ASN A 54 21.43 -18.64 -21.31
C ASN A 54 22.59 -18.35 -20.33
N ARG A 55 23.62 -17.64 -20.80
CA ARG A 55 24.83 -17.29 -20.06
C ARG A 55 24.68 -16.00 -19.25
N ILE A 56 23.85 -15.05 -19.66
CA ILE A 56 23.67 -13.77 -18.99
C ILE A 56 22.37 -13.80 -18.19
N ARG A 57 22.48 -13.62 -16.87
CA ARG A 57 21.34 -13.46 -15.96
C ARG A 57 21.23 -12.03 -15.49
N GLU A 58 20.03 -11.48 -15.60
CA GLU A 58 19.69 -10.19 -15.02
C GLU A 58 19.05 -10.38 -13.64
N SER A 59 19.51 -9.61 -12.67
CA SER A 59 18.99 -9.56 -11.31
C SER A 59 18.63 -8.11 -10.98
N LYS A 60 17.39 -7.89 -10.56
CA LYS A 60 16.90 -6.58 -10.10
C LYS A 60 17.08 -6.45 -8.59
N LEU A 61 17.53 -5.29 -8.13
CA LEU A 61 17.53 -4.93 -6.70
C LEU A 61 16.32 -4.06 -6.36
N HIS A 62 16.01 -3.98 -5.07
CA HIS A 62 14.92 -3.15 -4.57
C HIS A 62 15.15 -1.68 -4.94
N PRO A 63 14.13 -0.97 -5.45
CA PRO A 63 14.24 0.44 -5.77
C PRO A 63 14.28 1.27 -4.50
N VAL A 64 15.00 2.40 -4.52
CA VAL A 64 15.00 3.35 -3.40
C VAL A 64 13.76 4.24 -3.48
N ARG A 65 12.95 4.24 -2.42
CA ARG A 65 11.70 4.99 -2.37
C ARG A 65 11.94 6.48 -2.08
N GLY A 66 11.11 7.36 -2.64
CA GLY A 66 11.08 8.78 -2.29
C GLY A 66 10.67 9.02 -0.83
N GLU A 67 11.16 10.09 -0.22
CA GLU A 67 10.89 10.47 1.18
C GLU A 67 9.68 11.40 1.28
N PHE A 68 8.97 11.36 2.40
CA PHE A 68 8.02 12.42 2.74
C PHE A 68 8.67 13.42 3.68
N ARG A 69 8.45 14.70 3.40
CA ARG A 69 8.88 15.81 4.25
C ARG A 69 7.68 16.61 4.75
N ASP A 70 7.77 17.15 5.96
CA ASP A 70 6.80 18.12 6.48
C ASP A 70 6.98 19.50 5.85
N TYR A 71 6.18 20.47 6.30
CA TYR A 71 6.24 21.86 5.83
C TYR A 71 7.63 22.51 6.00
N PHE A 72 8.37 22.14 7.05
CA PHE A 72 9.71 22.66 7.35
C PHE A 72 10.86 21.84 6.74
N GLY A 73 10.54 20.78 5.98
CA GLY A 73 11.53 19.91 5.33
C GLY A 73 12.02 18.72 6.18
N ASN A 74 11.48 18.53 7.39
CA ASN A 74 11.81 17.39 8.25
C ASN A 74 11.30 16.09 7.62
N VAL A 75 12.12 15.02 7.66
CA VAL A 75 11.74 13.72 7.11
C VAL A 75 10.72 13.03 8.03
N ILE A 76 9.49 12.88 7.55
CA ILE A 76 8.37 12.25 8.29
C ILE A 76 8.12 10.80 7.86
N ALA A 77 8.55 10.42 6.66
CA ALA A 77 8.73 9.04 6.28
C ALA A 77 9.98 8.92 5.42
N GLY A 78 10.96 8.21 5.97
CA GLY A 78 12.31 8.12 5.45
C GLY A 78 12.68 6.72 5.02
N ASN A 79 13.95 6.58 4.68
CA ASN A 79 14.57 5.29 4.45
C ASN A 79 15.71 5.10 5.47
N ASN A 80 15.78 3.95 6.12
CA ASN A 80 16.83 3.61 7.05
C ASN A 80 17.58 2.36 6.58
N GLU A 81 18.85 2.27 6.92
CA GLU A 81 19.65 1.08 6.69
C GLU A 81 19.22 -0.03 7.65
N VAL A 82 19.04 -1.23 7.12
CA VAL A 82 18.68 -2.42 7.89
C VAL A 82 19.56 -3.59 7.50
N TYR A 83 19.87 -4.41 8.48
CA TYR A 83 20.70 -5.59 8.30
C TYR A 83 19.82 -6.80 8.00
N GLN A 84 20.00 -7.40 6.84
CA GLN A 84 19.26 -8.60 6.45
C GLN A 84 20.14 -9.84 6.53
N LEU A 85 19.49 -10.98 6.82
CA LEU A 85 20.12 -12.29 6.76
C LEU A 85 19.59 -13.11 5.60
N HIS A 86 20.50 -13.55 4.76
CA HIS A 86 20.24 -14.26 3.52
C HIS A 86 20.89 -15.64 3.57
N ILE A 87 20.20 -16.65 3.05
CA ILE A 87 20.78 -17.98 2.80
C ILE A 87 20.68 -18.27 1.31
N VAL A 88 21.79 -18.63 0.68
CA VAL A 88 21.85 -19.08 -0.71
C VAL A 88 21.83 -20.62 -0.69
N PRO A 89 20.69 -21.28 -0.93
CA PRO A 89 20.55 -22.71 -0.68
C PRO A 89 21.51 -23.59 -1.49
N GLU A 90 21.89 -23.15 -2.69
CA GLU A 90 22.87 -23.84 -3.54
C GLU A 90 24.28 -23.91 -2.93
N GLN A 91 24.64 -22.94 -2.08
CA GLN A 91 25.95 -22.89 -1.42
C GLN A 91 25.97 -23.67 -0.10
N VAL A 92 24.81 -24.15 0.35
CA VAL A 92 24.66 -24.80 1.64
C VAL A 92 24.64 -26.32 1.44
N GLU A 93 25.64 -27.01 1.98
CA GLU A 93 25.72 -28.48 1.94
C GLU A 93 24.62 -29.12 2.79
N ASP A 94 24.57 -28.81 4.09
CA ASP A 94 23.50 -29.24 5.00
C ASP A 94 22.66 -28.06 5.47
N PHE A 95 21.53 -27.89 4.82
CA PHE A 95 20.58 -26.83 5.15
C PHE A 95 19.97 -26.99 6.55
N ARG A 96 19.75 -28.22 7.03
CA ARG A 96 19.20 -28.43 8.38
C ARG A 96 20.21 -28.03 9.44
N TYR A 97 21.48 -28.39 9.24
CA TYR A 97 22.55 -27.98 10.14
C TYR A 97 22.66 -26.44 10.21
N ILE A 98 22.73 -25.77 9.06
CA ILE A 98 22.83 -24.30 9.01
C ILE A 98 21.62 -23.62 9.66
N THR A 99 20.39 -24.07 9.37
CA THR A 99 19.20 -23.45 9.98
C THR A 99 19.12 -23.70 11.48
N LEU A 100 19.57 -24.85 12.00
CA LEU A 100 19.66 -25.11 13.44
C LEU A 100 20.73 -24.24 14.12
N ARG A 101 21.89 -24.06 13.49
CA ARG A 101 22.93 -23.15 13.99
C ARG A 101 22.42 -21.71 14.03
N LEU A 102 21.76 -21.24 12.96
CA LEU A 102 21.15 -19.91 12.93
C LEU A 102 20.05 -19.74 13.97
N LYS A 103 19.22 -20.78 14.19
CA LYS A 103 18.21 -20.81 15.25
C LYS A 103 18.85 -20.54 16.62
N ASN A 104 19.99 -21.17 16.92
CA ASN A 104 20.69 -20.98 18.19
C ASN A 104 21.40 -19.62 18.28
N ILE A 105 22.04 -19.15 17.21
CA ILE A 105 22.76 -17.85 17.21
C ILE A 105 21.79 -16.68 17.38
N LEU A 106 20.62 -16.76 16.74
CA LEU A 106 19.63 -15.68 16.69
C LEU A 106 18.47 -15.88 17.67
N ASN A 107 18.45 -16.98 18.42
CA ASN A 107 17.33 -17.39 19.27
C ASN A 107 15.98 -17.42 18.52
N LEU A 108 15.96 -17.97 17.30
CA LEU A 108 14.74 -18.05 16.51
C LEU A 108 13.72 -18.98 17.15
N SER A 109 12.44 -18.59 17.09
CA SER A 109 11.34 -19.44 17.51
C SER A 109 11.17 -20.65 16.59
N GLU A 110 10.54 -21.72 17.08
CA GLU A 110 10.23 -22.90 16.26
C GLU A 110 9.34 -22.54 15.05
N ARG A 111 8.47 -21.53 15.20
CA ARG A 111 7.62 -21.03 14.11
C ARG A 111 8.46 -20.39 13.01
N GLU A 112 9.47 -19.59 13.34
CA GLU A 112 10.36 -18.95 12.37
C GLU A 112 11.23 -19.99 11.65
N PHE A 113 11.76 -20.96 12.41
CA PHE A 113 12.49 -22.09 11.85
C PHE A 113 11.67 -22.85 10.79
N GLN A 114 10.41 -23.17 11.10
CA GLN A 114 9.52 -23.82 10.14
C GLN A 114 9.18 -22.95 8.93
N LYS A 115 9.05 -21.62 9.11
CA LYS A 115 8.83 -20.68 7.98
C LYS A 115 9.99 -20.74 6.99
N ILE A 116 11.24 -20.80 7.45
CA ILE A 116 12.44 -20.89 6.59
C ILE A 116 12.40 -22.18 5.77
N HIS A 117 12.11 -23.32 6.40
CA HIS A 117 11.98 -24.61 5.71
C HIS A 117 10.84 -24.63 4.69
N LYS A 118 9.69 -24.01 5.01
CA LYS A 118 8.58 -23.86 4.06
C LYS A 118 8.95 -22.96 2.88
N LYS A 119 9.68 -21.85 3.11
CA LYS A 119 10.17 -20.97 2.03
C LYS A 119 11.08 -21.73 1.08
N ARG A 120 12.03 -22.52 1.58
CA ARG A 120 12.95 -23.33 0.76
C ARG A 120 12.24 -24.22 -0.26
N LYS A 121 11.11 -24.83 0.11
CA LYS A 121 10.34 -25.72 -0.79
C LYS A 121 9.65 -24.99 -1.94
N LYS A 122 9.44 -23.66 -1.82
CA LYS A 122 8.70 -22.85 -2.78
C LYS A 122 9.59 -22.10 -3.76
N ILE A 123 10.82 -21.80 -3.37
CA ILE A 123 11.77 -21.03 -4.17
C ILE A 123 12.69 -21.94 -5.00
N LYS A 124 13.32 -21.40 -6.03
CA LYS A 124 14.29 -22.15 -6.84
C LYS A 124 15.63 -22.28 -6.10
N ALA A 125 16.43 -23.29 -6.42
CA ALA A 125 17.66 -23.59 -5.69
C ALA A 125 18.70 -22.45 -5.68
N TRP A 126 18.73 -21.64 -6.74
CA TRP A 126 19.61 -20.48 -6.90
C TRP A 126 19.03 -19.16 -6.36
N GLU A 127 17.78 -19.16 -5.91
CA GLU A 127 17.16 -17.98 -5.28
C GLU A 127 17.56 -17.90 -3.82
N THR A 128 17.77 -16.68 -3.33
CA THR A 128 18.20 -16.45 -1.95
C THR A 128 17.00 -16.41 -1.01
N ILE A 129 17.11 -17.10 0.14
CA ILE A 129 16.10 -17.07 1.20
C ILE A 129 16.43 -15.95 2.16
N VAL A 130 15.53 -14.97 2.29
CA VAL A 130 15.59 -14.00 3.38
C VAL A 130 15.07 -14.64 4.66
N VAL A 131 15.98 -14.83 5.62
CA VAL A 131 15.74 -15.43 6.94
C VAL A 131 15.22 -14.37 7.91
N SER A 132 15.88 -13.22 7.93
CA SER A 132 15.48 -12.06 8.73
C SER A 132 15.63 -10.80 7.88
N ASP A 133 14.62 -9.95 7.93
CA ASP A 133 14.57 -8.67 7.21
C ASP A 133 15.11 -7.50 8.06
N ASN A 134 15.33 -7.70 9.37
CA ASN A 134 15.77 -6.67 10.31
C ASN A 134 16.54 -7.28 11.50
N LEU A 135 17.81 -7.59 11.30
CA LEU A 135 18.70 -7.95 12.39
C LEU A 135 19.08 -6.71 13.20
N THR A 136 19.14 -6.87 14.51
CA THR A 136 19.82 -5.90 15.37
C THR A 136 21.31 -5.88 15.07
N TRP A 137 22.01 -4.79 15.42
CA TRP A 137 23.47 -4.71 15.28
C TRP A 137 24.18 -5.84 16.03
N GLU A 138 23.68 -6.22 17.21
CA GLU A 138 24.22 -7.33 18.00
C GLU A 138 24.07 -8.66 17.25
N GLN A 139 22.88 -8.96 16.72
CA GLN A 139 22.65 -10.17 15.93
C GLN A 139 23.48 -10.20 14.65
N PHE A 140 23.55 -9.07 13.93
CA PHE A 140 24.38 -8.93 12.73
C PHE A 140 25.85 -9.21 13.03
N SER A 141 26.39 -8.60 14.09
CA SER A 141 27.77 -8.81 14.52
C SER A 141 28.03 -10.25 14.95
N LYS A 142 27.12 -10.86 15.70
CA LYS A 142 27.21 -12.28 16.10
C LYS A 142 27.25 -13.19 14.88
N VAL A 143 26.34 -13.02 13.93
CA VAL A 143 26.32 -13.83 12.70
C VAL A 143 27.62 -13.64 11.90
N ASN A 144 28.10 -12.40 11.78
CA ASN A 144 29.35 -12.08 11.07
C ASN A 144 30.57 -12.82 11.64
N ASN A 145 30.67 -12.94 12.96
CA ASN A 145 31.76 -13.69 13.59
C ASN A 145 31.74 -15.19 13.20
N TYR A 146 30.57 -15.77 13.00
CA TYR A 146 30.40 -17.17 12.62
C TYR A 146 30.27 -17.39 11.10
N LEU A 147 30.42 -16.37 10.26
CA LEU A 147 30.25 -16.52 8.80
C LEU A 147 31.17 -17.58 8.18
N HIS A 148 32.36 -17.78 8.75
CA HIS A 148 33.31 -18.81 8.30
C HIS A 148 32.78 -20.25 8.48
N GLU A 149 31.89 -20.48 9.45
CA GLU A 149 31.21 -21.77 9.67
C GLU A 149 29.87 -21.87 8.94
N LEU A 150 29.32 -20.73 8.50
CA LEU A 150 27.99 -20.60 7.94
C LEU A 150 28.04 -20.49 6.41
N ILE A 151 28.59 -21.51 5.75
CA ILE A 151 28.74 -21.52 4.29
C ILE A 151 27.38 -21.34 3.63
N GLY A 152 27.29 -20.36 2.71
CA GLY A 152 26.06 -20.00 2.00
C GLY A 152 25.16 -19.02 2.76
N VAL A 153 25.50 -18.62 3.98
CA VAL A 153 24.84 -17.52 4.70
C VAL A 153 25.53 -16.20 4.38
N LYS A 154 24.75 -15.16 4.17
CA LYS A 154 25.23 -13.80 3.90
C LYS A 154 24.44 -12.80 4.70
N THR A 155 25.12 -11.84 5.31
CA THR A 155 24.48 -10.65 5.85
C THR A 155 24.56 -9.54 4.82
N VAL A 156 23.45 -8.85 4.57
CA VAL A 156 23.36 -7.83 3.52
C VAL A 156 22.85 -6.53 4.16
N LEU A 157 23.51 -5.42 3.85
CA LEU A 157 22.98 -4.09 4.14
C LEU A 157 21.88 -3.78 3.12
N SER A 158 20.68 -3.47 3.59
CA SER A 158 19.53 -3.13 2.77
C SER A 158 18.89 -1.83 3.27
N ILE A 159 17.92 -1.32 2.52
CA ILE A 159 17.19 -0.10 2.84
C ILE A 159 15.74 -0.47 3.16
N SER A 160 15.22 0.06 4.25
CA SER A 160 13.84 -0.11 4.71
C SER A 160 13.16 1.22 4.90
N ARG A 161 11.83 1.25 4.76
CA ARG A 161 11.03 2.39 5.15
C ARG A 161 11.06 2.58 6.67
N ILE A 162 11.13 3.82 7.13
CA ILE A 162 10.99 4.18 8.56
C ILE A 162 10.04 5.35 8.71
N TYR A 163 9.23 5.34 9.77
CA TYR A 163 8.35 6.42 10.17
C TYR A 163 8.85 6.99 11.52
N PRO A 164 9.68 8.06 11.52
CA PRO A 164 10.34 8.55 12.74
C PRO A 164 9.39 9.06 13.82
N PHE A 165 8.19 9.47 13.42
CA PHE A 165 7.16 10.03 14.31
C PHE A 165 6.06 9.03 14.67
N ASN A 166 6.30 7.73 14.47
CA ASN A 166 5.41 6.63 14.86
C ASN A 166 3.94 6.91 14.47
N GLU A 167 3.06 7.01 15.47
CA GLU A 167 1.62 7.07 15.34
C GLU A 167 1.06 8.42 14.86
N ASN A 168 1.88 9.48 14.90
CA ASN A 168 1.46 10.87 14.63
C ASN A 168 1.02 11.08 13.18
N TYR A 169 1.55 10.28 12.24
CA TYR A 169 1.28 10.43 10.82
C TYR A 169 0.55 9.24 10.20
N THR A 170 0.25 8.21 10.97
CA THR A 170 -0.23 6.91 10.46
C THR A 170 -1.44 7.04 9.56
N HIS A 171 -2.43 7.86 9.92
CA HIS A 171 -3.65 7.98 9.12
C HIS A 171 -3.51 8.90 7.91
N VAL A 172 -2.50 9.78 7.91
CA VAL A 172 -2.14 10.64 6.78
C VAL A 172 -1.28 9.84 5.79
N LEU A 173 -0.10 9.42 6.23
CA LEU A 173 0.88 8.74 5.38
C LEU A 173 0.44 7.31 5.07
N GLY A 174 -0.20 6.63 6.02
CA GLY A 174 -0.39 5.19 5.95
C GLY A 174 0.90 4.45 6.30
N TYR A 175 1.08 3.29 5.69
CA TYR A 175 2.26 2.47 5.86
C TYR A 175 2.54 1.65 4.61
N VAL A 176 3.78 1.21 4.45
CA VAL A 176 4.17 0.19 3.47
C VAL A 176 4.28 -1.18 4.12
N SER A 177 3.95 -2.22 3.37
CA SER A 177 4.30 -3.59 3.74
C SER A 177 4.52 -4.45 2.51
N GLN A 178 4.94 -5.71 2.70
CA GLN A 178 5.25 -6.62 1.60
C GLN A 178 4.08 -6.71 0.61
N ALA A 179 4.41 -6.64 -0.69
CA ALA A 179 3.43 -6.77 -1.76
C ALA A 179 2.75 -8.16 -1.71
N ASN A 180 1.42 -8.14 -1.76
CA ASN A 180 0.61 -9.33 -1.99
C ASN A 180 0.34 -9.48 -3.50
N GLU A 181 -0.28 -10.60 -3.88
CA GLU A 181 -0.57 -10.89 -5.29
C GLU A 181 -1.47 -9.83 -5.96
N LYS A 182 -2.44 -9.28 -5.23
CA LYS A 182 -3.33 -8.23 -5.74
C LYS A 182 -2.56 -6.96 -6.04
N ASP A 183 -1.67 -6.52 -5.15
CA ASP A 183 -0.89 -5.30 -5.37
C ASP A 183 -0.04 -5.38 -6.66
N ILE A 184 0.49 -6.57 -6.96
CA ILE A 184 1.32 -6.83 -8.15
C ILE A 184 0.46 -6.86 -9.41
N VAL A 185 -0.75 -7.41 -9.33
CA VAL A 185 -1.65 -7.51 -10.49
C VAL A 185 -2.31 -6.17 -10.81
N ASP A 186 -2.75 -5.45 -9.79
CA ASP A 186 -3.53 -4.21 -9.92
C ASP A 186 -2.67 -3.02 -10.34
N ASN A 187 -1.36 -3.03 -10.05
CA ASN A 187 -0.45 -1.95 -10.41
C ASN A 187 0.66 -2.41 -11.37
N LYS A 188 0.59 -1.94 -12.62
CA LYS A 188 1.58 -2.22 -13.68
C LYS A 188 3.00 -1.80 -13.31
N ASN A 189 3.17 -0.68 -12.61
CA ASN A 189 4.49 -0.18 -12.20
C ASN A 189 5.15 -1.12 -11.18
N ILE A 190 4.37 -1.60 -10.20
CA ILE A 190 4.83 -2.60 -9.22
C ILE A 190 5.19 -3.90 -9.93
N LYS A 191 4.39 -4.33 -10.91
CA LYS A 191 4.63 -5.53 -11.70
C LYS A 191 5.94 -5.48 -12.50
N GLU A 192 6.19 -4.35 -13.16
CA GLU A 192 7.41 -4.15 -13.97
C GLU A 192 8.66 -4.09 -13.11
N LYS A 193 8.54 -3.49 -11.92
CA LYS A 193 9.63 -3.29 -10.94
C LYS A 193 9.71 -4.38 -9.88
N PHE A 194 8.96 -5.46 -10.05
CA PHE A 194 8.80 -6.49 -9.03
C PHE A 194 10.13 -7.15 -8.66
N VAL A 195 10.40 -7.18 -7.37
CA VAL A 195 11.49 -7.93 -6.74
C VAL A 195 10.90 -8.73 -5.56
N PRO A 196 11.32 -9.97 -5.31
CA PRO A 196 10.86 -10.72 -4.15
C PRO A 196 11.10 -9.94 -2.85
N GLY A 197 10.03 -9.66 -2.10
CA GLY A 197 10.13 -8.86 -0.86
C GLY A 197 9.86 -7.37 -1.04
N ILE A 198 9.54 -6.91 -2.27
CA ILE A 198 9.18 -5.51 -2.53
C ILE A 198 8.05 -5.04 -1.61
N ARG A 199 8.20 -3.82 -1.11
CA ARG A 199 7.25 -3.17 -0.21
C ARG A 199 6.50 -2.09 -0.94
N VAL A 200 5.20 -2.04 -0.68
CA VAL A 200 4.24 -1.19 -1.38
C VAL A 200 3.33 -0.52 -0.36
N GLY A 201 2.90 0.70 -0.65
CA GLY A 201 1.96 1.45 0.16
C GLY A 201 0.61 0.73 0.27
N LYS A 202 0.12 0.57 1.50
CA LYS A 202 -1.14 -0.13 1.78
C LYS A 202 -2.31 0.81 2.04
N THR A 203 -2.03 1.99 2.57
CA THR A 203 -3.02 2.99 2.97
C THR A 203 -2.43 4.39 2.84
N GLY A 204 -3.26 5.42 2.99
CA GLY A 204 -2.83 6.82 3.06
C GLY A 204 -2.08 7.29 1.81
N LEU A 205 -1.26 8.33 2.00
CA LEU A 205 -0.45 8.92 0.93
C LEU A 205 0.61 7.96 0.37
N GLU A 206 1.11 7.01 1.17
CA GLU A 206 2.03 5.96 0.70
C GLU A 206 1.40 5.14 -0.44
N LYS A 207 0.11 4.79 -0.33
CA LYS A 207 -0.59 4.06 -1.39
C LYS A 207 -0.91 4.96 -2.57
N THR A 208 -1.44 6.16 -2.31
CA THR A 208 -1.88 7.07 -3.37
C THR A 208 -0.73 7.49 -4.27
N PHE A 209 0.42 7.81 -3.68
CA PHE A 209 1.60 8.23 -4.43
C PHE A 209 2.59 7.09 -4.72
N GLU A 210 2.15 5.84 -4.65
CA GLU A 210 3.01 4.65 -4.87
C GLU A 210 3.84 4.77 -6.15
N ASN A 211 3.22 5.22 -7.25
CA ASN A 211 3.91 5.29 -8.54
C ASN A 211 5.01 6.35 -8.60
N VAL A 212 4.86 7.42 -7.83
CA VAL A 212 5.80 8.55 -7.77
C VAL A 212 6.92 8.26 -6.76
N LEU A 213 6.56 7.64 -5.64
CA LEU A 213 7.47 7.25 -4.58
C LEU A 213 8.32 6.04 -4.95
N LEU A 214 7.80 5.10 -5.74
CA LEU A 214 8.54 3.91 -6.16
C LEU A 214 9.58 4.27 -7.22
N GLY A 215 10.85 4.28 -6.83
CA GLY A 215 11.98 4.53 -7.73
C GLY A 215 12.19 3.45 -8.78
N GLU A 216 13.34 3.47 -9.43
CA GLU A 216 13.75 2.45 -10.40
C GLU A 216 14.67 1.41 -9.77
N ASN A 217 14.59 0.16 -10.24
CA ASN A 217 15.46 -0.90 -9.76
C ASN A 217 16.91 -0.65 -10.20
N ASP A 218 17.88 -0.97 -9.35
CA ASP A 218 19.22 -1.26 -9.85
C ASP A 218 19.19 -2.60 -10.60
N ILE A 219 19.87 -2.66 -11.74
CA ILE A 219 19.95 -3.84 -12.58
C ILE A 219 21.39 -4.35 -12.60
N GLN A 220 21.58 -5.57 -12.12
CA GLN A 220 22.83 -6.30 -12.16
C GLN A 220 22.78 -7.40 -13.22
N ARG A 221 23.77 -7.42 -14.13
CA ARG A 221 23.92 -8.49 -15.11
C ARG A 221 25.14 -9.34 -14.76
N PHE A 222 24.91 -10.64 -14.63
CA PHE A 222 25.94 -11.62 -14.29
C PHE A 222 26.10 -12.64 -15.40
N GLU A 223 27.35 -13.04 -15.66
CA GLU A 223 27.64 -14.27 -16.38
C GLU A 223 27.39 -15.45 -15.43
N VAL A 224 26.66 -16.47 -15.90
CA VAL A 224 26.38 -17.68 -15.15
C VAL A 224 26.89 -18.93 -15.88
N ASN A 225 27.35 -19.91 -15.11
CA ASN A 225 27.70 -21.22 -15.65
C ASN A 225 26.43 -22.06 -15.95
N ALA A 226 26.64 -23.27 -16.49
CA ALA A 226 25.56 -24.22 -16.80
C ALA A 226 24.68 -24.61 -15.60
N TYR A 227 25.20 -24.45 -14.37
CA TYR A 227 24.47 -24.71 -13.12
C TYR A 227 23.76 -23.46 -12.57
N GLY A 228 23.93 -22.28 -13.19
CA GLY A 228 23.31 -21.02 -12.76
C GLY A 228 24.14 -20.18 -11.80
N ARG A 229 25.39 -20.57 -11.50
CA ARG A 229 26.28 -19.85 -10.57
C ARG A 229 26.80 -18.58 -11.21
N LYS A 230 26.71 -17.46 -10.48
CA LYS A 230 27.31 -16.17 -10.87
C LYS A 230 28.84 -16.30 -10.91
N ILE A 231 29.44 -16.11 -12.08
CA ILE A 231 30.89 -16.16 -12.31
C ILE A 231 31.46 -14.74 -12.20
N SER A 232 30.90 -13.83 -12.99
CA SER A 232 31.41 -12.47 -13.13
C SER A 232 30.24 -11.48 -13.28
N GLN A 233 30.39 -10.27 -12.75
CA GLN A 233 29.44 -9.19 -13.00
C GLN A 233 29.84 -8.49 -14.30
N LEU A 234 28.96 -8.52 -15.29
CA LEU A 234 29.19 -7.93 -16.62
C LEU A 234 28.81 -6.45 -16.66
N ASN A 235 27.71 -6.09 -15.98
CA ASN A 235 27.21 -4.72 -15.97
C ASN A 235 26.43 -4.42 -14.69
N TYR A 236 26.46 -3.15 -14.28
CA TYR A 236 25.64 -2.59 -13.22
C TYR A 236 25.01 -1.30 -13.73
N GLN A 237 23.68 -1.28 -13.80
CA GLN A 237 22.91 -0.08 -14.10
C GLN A 237 22.23 0.38 -12.81
N LYS A 238 22.66 1.54 -12.31
CA LYS A 238 22.08 2.15 -11.11
C LYS A 238 20.69 2.72 -11.44
N GLY A 239 19.69 2.37 -10.63
CA GLY A 239 18.36 2.94 -10.65
C GLY A 239 18.32 4.33 -10.01
N SER A 240 17.25 5.06 -10.27
CA SER A 240 16.96 6.34 -9.64
C SER A 240 16.11 6.17 -8.38
N LYS A 241 16.35 7.03 -7.39
CA LYS A 241 15.45 7.18 -6.23
C LYS A 241 14.09 7.71 -6.72
N GLY A 242 13.01 7.25 -6.10
CA GLY A 242 11.68 7.84 -6.30
C GLY A 242 11.62 9.30 -5.87
N GLN A 243 10.56 10.00 -6.26
CA GLN A 243 10.45 11.44 -5.99
C GLN A 243 10.10 11.70 -4.52
N ASP A 244 10.79 12.66 -3.90
CA ASP A 244 10.45 13.15 -2.57
C ASP A 244 9.19 14.02 -2.63
N LEU A 245 8.32 13.92 -1.61
CA LEU A 245 7.07 14.66 -1.52
C LEU A 245 7.07 15.54 -0.27
N ASN A 246 6.77 16.83 -0.46
CA ASN A 246 6.61 17.78 0.63
C ASN A 246 5.12 17.91 0.96
N LEU A 247 4.78 17.85 2.25
CA LEU A 247 3.42 18.05 2.74
C LEU A 247 3.25 19.44 3.35
N THR A 248 2.00 19.90 3.44
CA THR A 248 1.62 21.14 4.12
C THR A 248 1.54 21.00 5.64
N ILE A 249 1.72 19.78 6.17
CA ILE A 249 1.52 19.48 7.59
C ILE A 249 2.70 20.00 8.39
N ASP A 250 2.40 20.67 9.50
CA ASP A 250 3.34 21.09 10.52
C ASP A 250 3.48 19.98 11.58
N THR A 251 4.71 19.50 11.78
CA THR A 251 5.00 18.42 12.73
C THR A 251 4.66 18.76 14.17
N GLU A 252 4.89 19.98 14.61
CA GLU A 252 4.64 20.37 16.00
C GLU A 252 3.14 20.52 16.26
N ILE A 253 2.38 21.04 15.30
CA ILE A 253 0.92 21.08 15.40
C ILE A 253 0.32 19.68 15.33
N GLN A 254 0.85 18.78 14.48
CA GLN A 254 0.42 17.38 14.41
C GLN A 254 0.68 16.63 15.73
N LYS A 255 1.85 16.84 16.36
CA LYS A 255 2.17 16.30 17.69
C LYS A 255 1.19 16.80 18.75
N LEU A 256 0.94 18.11 18.80
CA LEU A 256 -0.01 18.69 19.75
C LEU A 256 -1.42 18.10 19.56
N CYS A 257 -1.89 17.93 18.32
CA CYS A 257 -3.17 17.28 18.03
C CYS A 257 -3.22 15.83 18.55
N THR A 258 -2.10 15.11 18.46
CA THR A 258 -1.97 13.74 18.97
C THR A 258 -2.09 13.71 20.49
N GLU A 259 -1.40 14.60 21.18
CA GLU A 259 -1.46 14.73 22.64
C GLU A 259 -2.85 15.10 23.15
N LEU A 260 -3.53 16.05 22.50
CA LEU A 260 -4.89 16.47 22.88
C LEU A 260 -5.93 15.34 22.75
N LEU A 261 -5.70 14.42 21.81
CA LEU A 261 -6.53 13.25 21.53
C LEU A 261 -6.05 11.97 22.23
N LYS A 262 -5.04 12.05 23.11
CA LYS A 262 -4.58 10.91 23.88
C LYS A 262 -5.74 10.28 24.66
N ASP A 263 -5.82 8.94 24.60
CA ASP A 263 -6.86 8.13 25.23
C ASP A 263 -8.31 8.45 24.82
N LYS A 264 -8.51 9.20 23.72
CA LYS A 264 -9.83 9.59 23.21
C LYS A 264 -10.06 9.08 21.80
N ALA A 265 -11.24 8.51 21.55
CA ALA A 265 -11.67 8.22 20.19
C ALA A 265 -12.18 9.50 19.52
N GLY A 266 -11.44 10.05 18.56
CA GLY A 266 -11.79 11.31 17.92
C GLY A 266 -10.86 11.71 16.78
N SER A 267 -11.05 12.90 16.25
CA SER A 267 -10.19 13.48 15.22
C SER A 267 -10.06 15.00 15.38
N ILE A 268 -8.92 15.55 15.00
CA ILE A 268 -8.67 16.98 14.87
C ILE A 268 -8.14 17.24 13.46
N CYS A 269 -8.68 18.26 12.81
CA CYS A 269 -8.22 18.75 11.51
C CYS A 269 -8.01 20.26 11.63
N VAL A 270 -6.83 20.73 11.24
CA VAL A 270 -6.46 22.15 11.25
C VAL A 270 -6.14 22.53 9.81
N MET A 271 -6.78 23.59 9.32
CA MET A 271 -6.51 24.13 7.98
C MET A 271 -6.23 25.62 8.06
N ASP A 272 -5.41 26.10 7.12
CA ASP A 272 -5.36 27.51 6.81
C ASP A 272 -6.57 27.89 5.93
N ILE A 273 -7.35 28.89 6.35
CA ILE A 273 -8.62 29.23 5.70
C ILE A 273 -8.43 30.02 4.39
N PHE A 274 -7.24 30.57 4.15
CA PHE A 274 -6.98 31.40 2.97
C PHE A 274 -6.40 30.57 1.81
N SER A 275 -5.48 29.66 2.12
CA SER A 275 -4.83 28.76 1.17
C SER A 275 -5.56 27.43 1.01
N GLY A 276 -6.31 27.00 2.04
CA GLY A 276 -6.91 25.67 2.10
C GLY A 276 -5.91 24.55 2.44
N GLU A 277 -4.67 24.89 2.79
CA GLU A 277 -3.66 23.93 3.20
C GLU A 277 -4.03 23.24 4.51
N ILE A 278 -3.76 21.94 4.61
CA ILE A 278 -4.00 21.16 5.82
C ILE A 278 -2.73 21.20 6.67
N ILE A 279 -2.82 21.87 7.81
CA ILE A 279 -1.71 22.07 8.75
C ILE A 279 -1.55 20.85 9.66
N ALA A 280 -2.65 20.23 10.06
CA ALA A 280 -2.63 18.99 10.83
C ALA A 280 -3.90 18.16 10.59
N MET A 281 -3.76 16.84 10.56
CA MET A 281 -4.86 15.91 10.39
C MET A 281 -4.62 14.67 11.25
N GLN A 282 -5.18 14.66 12.46
CA GLN A 282 -4.99 13.59 13.43
C GLN A 282 -6.27 12.81 13.68
N SER A 283 -6.14 11.48 13.76
CA SER A 283 -7.21 10.56 14.13
C SER A 283 -6.72 9.67 15.27
N SER A 284 -7.55 9.50 16.30
CA SER A 284 -7.19 8.81 17.53
C SER A 284 -8.23 7.75 17.93
N PRO A 285 -7.83 6.64 18.57
CA PRO A 285 -6.44 6.20 18.72
C PRO A 285 -5.81 5.88 17.37
N SER A 286 -4.48 5.94 17.32
CA SER A 286 -3.65 5.57 16.17
C SER A 286 -2.88 4.28 16.49
N PHE A 287 -1.92 3.92 15.65
CA PHE A 287 -1.02 2.79 15.82
C PHE A 287 0.32 3.09 15.17
N ASP A 288 1.38 2.39 15.59
CA ASP A 288 2.71 2.52 15.00
C ASP A 288 2.75 1.83 13.60
N PRO A 289 2.99 2.57 12.51
CA PRO A 289 3.06 2.01 11.16
C PRO A 289 4.31 1.14 10.96
N ASN A 290 5.37 1.32 11.75
CA ASN A 290 6.59 0.54 11.66
C ASN A 290 6.35 -0.95 11.97
N LEU A 291 5.31 -1.29 12.74
CA LEU A 291 4.91 -2.67 13.04
C LEU A 291 4.54 -3.49 11.80
N PHE A 292 4.11 -2.83 10.72
CA PHE A 292 3.68 -3.51 9.48
C PHE A 292 4.83 -3.77 8.49
N LEU A 293 5.96 -3.12 8.72
CA LEU A 293 7.06 -2.96 7.76
C LEU A 293 7.73 -4.31 7.42
N PHE A 294 7.93 -5.16 8.45
CA PHE A 294 8.47 -6.52 8.36
C PHE A 294 7.40 -7.61 8.53
N GLY A 295 6.13 -7.23 8.55
CA GLY A 295 5.02 -8.08 8.93
C GLY A 295 4.75 -8.02 10.44
N ILE A 296 3.52 -7.63 10.78
CA ILE A 296 3.07 -7.49 12.17
C ILE A 296 2.96 -8.86 12.84
N ASN A 297 3.37 -8.94 14.11
CA ASN A 297 3.18 -10.15 14.90
C ASN A 297 1.69 -10.35 15.24
N GLN A 298 1.33 -11.55 15.68
CA GLN A 298 -0.07 -11.89 15.90
C GLN A 298 -0.68 -11.09 17.06
N ASP A 299 0.07 -10.86 18.13
CA ASP A 299 -0.42 -10.25 19.36
C ASP A 299 -0.68 -8.76 19.17
N ASP A 300 0.27 -8.02 18.57
CA ASP A 300 0.11 -6.60 18.20
C ASP A 300 -1.06 -6.41 17.22
N TRP A 301 -1.18 -7.33 16.25
CA TRP A 301 -2.32 -7.31 15.34
C TRP A 301 -3.66 -7.52 16.07
N GLN A 302 -3.72 -8.43 17.06
CA GLN A 302 -4.93 -8.60 17.87
C GLN A 302 -5.24 -7.35 18.68
N LEU A 303 -4.23 -6.71 19.29
CA LEU A 303 -4.41 -5.48 20.06
C LEU A 303 -5.01 -4.37 19.21
N ILE A 304 -4.46 -4.13 18.02
CA ILE A 304 -4.96 -3.09 17.10
C ILE A 304 -6.35 -3.44 16.57
N ARG A 305 -6.56 -4.69 16.14
CA ARG A 305 -7.81 -5.13 15.50
C ARG A 305 -8.98 -5.17 16.47
N ASN A 306 -8.77 -5.64 17.68
CA ASN A 306 -9.84 -5.86 18.66
C ASN A 306 -10.08 -4.64 19.56
N ASN A 307 -9.31 -3.55 19.39
CA ASN A 307 -9.50 -2.33 20.14
C ASN A 307 -10.87 -1.70 19.83
N PRO A 308 -11.73 -1.47 20.86
CA PRO A 308 -13.09 -0.97 20.67
C PRO A 308 -13.14 0.45 20.07
N MET A 309 -12.08 1.24 20.23
CA MET A 309 -11.95 2.60 19.69
C MET A 309 -11.51 2.64 18.21
N LYS A 310 -11.29 1.47 17.58
CA LYS A 310 -11.05 1.31 16.13
C LYS A 310 -9.85 2.15 15.62
N PRO A 311 -8.60 1.82 16.01
CA PRO A 311 -7.41 2.58 15.63
C PRO A 311 -7.06 2.51 14.13
N LEU A 312 -7.53 1.49 13.41
CA LEU A 312 -7.31 1.36 11.96
C LEU A 312 -8.10 2.37 11.12
N LEU A 313 -9.13 2.99 11.69
CA LEU A 313 -10.02 3.89 10.96
C LEU A 313 -9.52 5.33 11.06
N ASN A 314 -9.24 5.96 9.91
CA ASN A 314 -9.01 7.40 9.83
C ASN A 314 -10.34 8.14 10.05
N LYS A 315 -10.58 8.58 11.29
CA LYS A 315 -11.82 9.22 11.73
C LYS A 315 -12.07 10.57 11.05
N THR A 316 -11.03 11.25 10.57
CA THR A 316 -11.15 12.55 9.91
C THR A 316 -11.89 12.46 8.56
N ILE A 317 -11.64 11.40 7.78
CA ILE A 317 -12.21 11.25 6.42
C ILE A 317 -13.19 10.07 6.28
N ASN A 318 -13.17 9.11 7.20
CA ASN A 318 -14.14 7.98 7.21
C ASN A 318 -15.27 8.20 8.22
N GLY A 319 -15.06 9.07 9.21
CA GLY A 319 -16.02 9.34 10.27
C GLY A 319 -17.27 10.02 9.73
N ARG A 320 -18.42 9.37 9.88
CA ARG A 320 -19.73 9.94 9.56
C ARG A 320 -20.44 10.27 10.86
N TYR A 321 -20.21 11.49 11.33
CA TYR A 321 -20.78 12.00 12.57
C TYR A 321 -21.94 12.93 12.26
N SER A 322 -22.92 12.96 13.16
CA SER A 322 -23.91 14.03 13.15
C SER A 322 -23.19 15.35 13.49
N PRO A 323 -23.31 16.41 12.67
CA PRO A 323 -22.58 17.67 12.91
C PRO A 323 -23.04 18.38 14.20
N GLY A 324 -24.24 18.06 14.70
CA GLY A 324 -24.82 18.74 15.85
C GLY A 324 -24.93 20.24 15.59
N SER A 325 -24.67 21.07 16.61
CA SER A 325 -24.78 22.53 16.51
C SER A 325 -23.81 23.18 15.53
N THR A 326 -22.77 22.50 15.03
CA THR A 326 -21.81 23.12 14.08
C THR A 326 -22.42 23.42 12.70
N ILE A 327 -23.59 22.84 12.38
CA ILE A 327 -24.33 23.13 11.14
C ILE A 327 -25.11 24.45 11.18
N LYS A 328 -25.39 24.98 12.39
CA LYS A 328 -26.24 26.16 12.62
C LYS A 328 -25.84 27.40 11.81
N PRO A 329 -24.54 27.75 11.63
CA PRO A 329 -24.14 28.84 10.74
C PRO A 329 -24.65 28.66 9.29
N ILE A 330 -24.57 27.44 8.74
CA ILE A 330 -25.05 27.14 7.38
C ILE A 330 -26.58 27.26 7.31
N VAL A 331 -27.29 26.81 8.35
CA VAL A 331 -28.75 26.95 8.43
C VAL A 331 -29.16 28.42 8.47
N ALA A 332 -28.51 29.22 9.31
CA ALA A 332 -28.76 30.66 9.42
C ALA A 332 -28.51 31.38 8.10
N LEU A 333 -27.38 31.10 7.44
CA LEU A 333 -27.05 31.68 6.15
C LEU A 333 -28.08 31.30 5.08
N SER A 334 -28.46 30.03 4.99
CA SER A 334 -29.48 29.56 4.05
C SER A 334 -30.83 30.24 4.28
N ALA A 335 -31.22 30.44 5.55
CA ALA A 335 -32.46 31.13 5.90
C ALA A 335 -32.44 32.62 5.51
N LEU A 336 -31.30 33.30 5.64
CA LEU A 336 -31.11 34.69 5.19
C LEU A 336 -31.12 34.79 3.66
N GLU A 337 -30.37 33.94 2.96
CA GLU A 337 -30.28 33.93 1.49
C GLU A 337 -31.64 33.67 0.81
N ASN A 338 -32.50 32.89 1.47
CA ASN A 338 -33.85 32.59 0.98
C ASN A 338 -34.91 33.56 1.54
N GLU A 339 -34.49 34.66 2.18
CA GLU A 339 -35.35 35.71 2.75
C GLU A 339 -36.42 35.18 3.71
N VAL A 340 -36.15 34.02 4.35
CA VAL A 340 -37.06 33.36 5.28
C VAL A 340 -37.08 34.08 6.63
N ILE A 341 -35.94 34.69 6.98
CA ILE A 341 -35.74 35.50 8.18
C ILE A 341 -34.95 36.76 7.80
N ASN A 342 -35.00 37.77 8.67
CA ASN A 342 -34.04 38.87 8.70
C ASN A 342 -33.27 38.83 10.04
N PRO A 343 -32.19 39.60 10.23
CA PRO A 343 -31.40 39.57 11.47
C PRO A 343 -32.20 39.90 12.75
N GLU A 344 -33.27 40.68 12.62
CA GLU A 344 -34.18 41.08 13.72
C GLU A 344 -35.29 40.07 13.99
N PHE A 345 -35.40 38.99 13.21
CA PHE A 345 -36.37 37.93 13.43
C PHE A 345 -36.14 37.30 14.80
N THR A 346 -37.18 37.32 15.65
CA THR A 346 -37.13 36.82 17.02
C THR A 346 -37.96 35.56 17.21
N VAL A 347 -37.46 34.65 18.04
CA VAL A 347 -38.16 33.43 18.47
C VAL A 347 -38.16 33.37 20.00
N HIS A 348 -39.32 33.07 20.59
CA HIS A 348 -39.42 32.85 22.02
C HIS A 348 -39.02 31.40 22.37
N CYS A 349 -37.83 31.23 22.95
CA CYS A 349 -37.34 29.97 23.47
C CYS A 349 -37.74 29.80 24.95
N LYS A 350 -38.73 28.94 25.20
CA LYS A 350 -39.20 28.57 26.54
C LYS A 350 -38.38 27.46 27.22
N GLY A 351 -37.40 26.89 26.53
CA GLY A 351 -36.43 25.95 27.09
C GLY A 351 -36.84 24.47 27.06
N HIS A 352 -36.02 23.65 27.72
CA HIS A 352 -36.22 22.20 27.79
C HIS A 352 -37.55 21.81 28.46
N LYS A 353 -37.94 22.52 29.52
CA LYS A 353 -39.16 22.27 30.31
C LYS A 353 -40.45 22.59 29.54
N HIS A 354 -40.34 23.44 28.53
CA HIS A 354 -41.45 23.86 27.70
C HIS A 354 -41.06 23.68 26.23
N PRO A 355 -40.96 22.42 25.78
CA PRO A 355 -40.49 22.10 24.44
C PRO A 355 -41.45 22.60 23.37
N LEU A 356 -40.92 22.70 22.15
CA LEU A 356 -41.70 23.07 20.97
C LEU A 356 -42.35 21.81 20.38
N GLU A 357 -43.67 21.85 20.20
CA GLU A 357 -44.43 20.78 19.55
C GLU A 357 -44.60 21.10 18.06
N LEU A 358 -44.06 20.26 17.19
CA LEU A 358 -44.19 20.40 15.73
C LEU A 358 -44.61 19.05 15.12
N TYR A 359 -45.74 19.04 14.42
CA TYR A 359 -46.22 17.87 13.66
C TYR A 359 -46.27 16.56 14.47
N GLY A 360 -46.65 16.66 15.75
CA GLY A 360 -46.73 15.52 16.67
C GLY A 360 -45.37 15.00 17.15
N GLN A 361 -44.34 15.84 17.14
CA GLN A 361 -43.01 15.59 17.70
C GLN A 361 -42.60 16.72 18.66
N THR A 362 -41.97 16.32 19.76
CA THR A 362 -41.49 17.21 20.82
C THR A 362 -40.02 17.55 20.61
N TYR A 363 -39.71 18.85 20.51
CA TYR A 363 -38.37 19.37 20.31
C TYR A 363 -37.90 20.18 21.51
N HIS A 364 -36.87 19.68 22.19
CA HIS A 364 -36.32 20.32 23.38
C HIS A 364 -35.15 21.25 23.03
N CYS A 365 -35.03 22.36 23.77
CA CYS A 365 -33.79 23.12 23.80
C CYS A 365 -32.85 22.58 24.88
N TRP A 366 -31.54 22.77 24.71
CA TRP A 366 -30.52 22.37 25.70
C TRP A 366 -30.64 23.13 27.02
N LYS A 367 -31.12 24.39 27.00
CA LYS A 367 -31.23 25.22 28.20
C LYS A 367 -32.55 24.97 28.93
N LYS A 368 -32.48 24.63 30.22
CA LYS A 368 -33.64 24.21 31.05
C LYS A 368 -34.79 25.23 31.05
N GLU A 369 -34.49 26.47 31.43
CA GLU A 369 -35.48 27.58 31.54
C GLU A 369 -35.62 28.39 30.23
N GLY A 370 -34.89 28.01 29.19
CA GLY A 370 -34.95 28.68 27.90
C GLY A 370 -34.08 29.93 27.78
N HIS A 371 -34.15 30.54 26.60
CA HIS A 371 -33.35 31.70 26.22
C HIS A 371 -34.18 32.99 26.13
N GLY A 372 -35.49 32.94 26.43
CA GLY A 372 -36.38 34.09 26.28
C GLY A 372 -36.58 34.43 24.81
N PHE A 373 -36.69 35.72 24.48
CA PHE A 373 -36.74 36.18 23.09
C PHE A 373 -35.34 36.24 22.50
N VAL A 374 -35.13 35.49 21.43
CA VAL A 374 -33.81 35.31 20.81
C VAL A 374 -33.88 35.76 19.36
N ASN A 375 -33.03 36.72 18.97
CA ASN A 375 -32.81 37.09 17.56
C ASN A 375 -31.66 36.28 16.95
N LEU A 376 -31.30 36.53 15.69
CA LEU A 376 -30.26 35.74 15.01
C LEU A 376 -28.92 35.79 15.76
N LYS A 377 -28.51 36.98 16.20
CA LYS A 377 -27.24 37.20 16.91
C LYS A 377 -27.19 36.38 18.21
N GLU A 378 -28.23 36.48 19.04
CA GLU A 378 -28.26 35.72 20.30
C GLU A 378 -28.50 34.23 20.08
N GLY A 379 -29.21 33.86 19.00
CA GLY A 379 -29.43 32.47 18.61
C GLY A 379 -28.13 31.77 18.26
N MET A 380 -27.26 32.44 17.50
CA MET A 380 -25.91 31.97 17.18
C MET A 380 -25.03 31.92 18.43
N LYS A 381 -24.98 33.01 19.21
CA LYS A 381 -24.13 33.13 20.41
C LYS A 381 -24.46 32.09 21.48
N GLN A 382 -25.73 31.81 21.71
CA GLN A 382 -26.21 30.86 22.73
C GLN A 382 -26.49 29.47 22.14
N SER A 383 -26.28 29.26 20.84
CA SER A 383 -26.61 28.03 20.14
C SER A 383 -28.05 27.55 20.43
N CYS A 384 -29.03 28.46 20.42
CA CYS A 384 -30.40 28.20 20.86
C CYS A 384 -31.14 27.24 19.91
N ASP A 385 -31.43 26.00 20.32
CA ASP A 385 -32.07 25.01 19.44
C ASP A 385 -33.46 25.43 18.98
N THR A 386 -34.30 26.00 19.85
CA THR A 386 -35.65 26.45 19.48
C THR A 386 -35.64 27.48 18.35
N TYR A 387 -34.65 28.39 18.36
CA TYR A 387 -34.46 29.34 17.26
C TYR A 387 -34.18 28.57 15.95
N PHE A 388 -33.24 27.62 15.98
CA PHE A 388 -32.88 26.83 14.81
C PHE A 388 -33.97 25.86 14.34
N TYR A 389 -34.84 25.38 15.22
CA TYR A 389 -36.02 24.60 14.83
C TYR A 389 -37.02 25.45 14.04
N GLU A 390 -37.31 26.66 14.53
CA GLU A 390 -38.28 27.55 13.86
C GLU A 390 -37.76 28.03 12.50
N ILE A 391 -36.49 28.43 12.39
CA ILE A 391 -35.95 28.85 11.08
C ILE A 391 -35.84 27.66 10.12
N SER A 392 -35.43 26.47 10.59
CA SER A 392 -35.38 25.26 9.76
C SER A 392 -36.76 24.85 9.25
N ARG A 393 -37.79 24.97 10.09
CA ARG A 393 -39.19 24.68 9.73
C ARG A 393 -39.67 25.60 8.61
N ARG A 394 -39.36 26.91 8.68
CA ARG A 394 -39.72 27.89 7.65
C ARG A 394 -38.91 27.74 6.37
N LEU A 395 -37.62 27.41 6.49
CA LEU A 395 -36.71 27.24 5.36
C LEU A 395 -37.03 25.99 4.54
N GLY A 396 -37.34 24.88 5.22
CA GLY A 396 -37.55 23.58 4.59
C GLY A 396 -36.24 22.87 4.22
N VAL A 397 -36.30 21.54 4.17
CA VAL A 397 -35.12 20.68 4.02
C VAL A 397 -34.44 20.79 2.65
N ASP A 398 -35.20 21.03 1.57
CA ASP A 398 -34.65 21.00 0.22
C ASP A 398 -33.75 22.22 -0.05
N ARG A 399 -34.20 23.42 0.33
CA ARG A 399 -33.40 24.65 0.27
C ARG A 399 -32.14 24.56 1.14
N LEU A 400 -32.27 24.05 2.36
CA LEU A 400 -31.12 23.80 3.23
C LEU A 400 -30.14 22.80 2.60
N SER A 401 -30.64 21.73 1.97
CA SER A 401 -29.80 20.74 1.28
C SER A 401 -29.02 21.38 0.13
N GLU A 402 -29.63 22.28 -0.63
CA GLU A 402 -28.95 23.01 -1.71
C GLU A 402 -27.81 23.87 -1.18
N THR A 403 -28.06 24.70 -0.16
CA THR A 403 -27.01 25.52 0.46
C THR A 403 -25.92 24.64 1.07
N ALA A 404 -26.26 23.59 1.82
CA ALA A 404 -25.27 22.67 2.41
C ALA A 404 -24.34 22.03 1.35
N LYS A 405 -24.88 21.64 0.19
CA LYS A 405 -24.10 21.09 -0.92
C LYS A 405 -23.20 22.13 -1.61
N LYS A 406 -23.59 23.41 -1.63
CA LYS A 406 -22.73 24.52 -2.08
C LYS A 406 -21.51 24.69 -1.16
N PHE A 407 -21.69 24.49 0.15
CA PHE A 407 -20.62 24.44 1.15
C PHE A 407 -19.79 23.14 1.15
N GLY A 408 -19.97 22.27 0.15
CA GLY A 408 -19.19 21.04 0.00
C GLY A 408 -19.69 19.84 0.81
N LEU A 409 -20.70 20.00 1.69
CA LEU A 409 -21.24 18.88 2.45
C LEU A 409 -21.88 17.84 1.52
N GLY A 410 -21.61 16.56 1.81
CA GLY A 410 -22.08 15.43 1.00
C GLY A 410 -21.24 15.14 -0.25
N LYS A 411 -20.17 15.90 -0.48
CA LYS A 411 -19.11 15.59 -1.46
C LYS A 411 -17.87 15.06 -0.75
N LYS A 412 -16.94 14.49 -1.51
CA LYS A 412 -15.57 14.23 -1.05
C LYS A 412 -14.77 15.53 -1.13
N VAL A 413 -13.97 15.81 -0.11
CA VAL A 413 -13.11 17.00 0.01
C VAL A 413 -11.76 16.73 -0.65
N PHE A 414 -11.18 15.56 -0.42
CA PHE A 414 -9.85 15.20 -0.93
C PHE A 414 -9.89 14.40 -2.24
N GLY A 415 -11.08 14.19 -2.81
CA GLY A 415 -11.27 13.55 -4.11
C GLY A 415 -10.76 12.10 -4.14
N GLU A 416 -9.64 11.90 -4.84
CA GLU A 416 -8.96 10.61 -4.99
C GLU A 416 -7.69 10.48 -4.14
N LEU A 417 -7.31 11.54 -3.41
CA LEU A 417 -6.10 11.53 -2.58
C LEU A 417 -6.15 10.44 -1.49
N PHE A 418 -7.35 10.17 -0.96
CA PHE A 418 -7.59 9.09 -0.01
C PHE A 418 -8.72 8.18 -0.52
N GLU A 419 -8.38 6.95 -0.90
CA GLU A 419 -9.35 5.97 -1.42
C GLU A 419 -10.51 5.69 -0.45
N ASN A 420 -10.21 5.72 0.86
CA ASN A 420 -11.14 5.41 1.93
C ASN A 420 -11.99 6.60 2.38
N GLU A 421 -11.87 7.78 1.78
CA GLU A 421 -12.73 8.92 2.10
C GLU A 421 -14.21 8.58 1.86
N LYS A 422 -15.05 8.85 2.86
CA LYS A 422 -16.50 8.63 2.79
C LYS A 422 -17.21 9.97 2.62
N LYS A 423 -18.05 10.05 1.58
CA LYS A 423 -18.98 11.17 1.45
C LYS A 423 -19.99 11.17 2.59
N GLY A 424 -20.25 12.36 3.13
CA GLY A 424 -21.35 12.59 4.06
C GLY A 424 -22.72 12.42 3.39
N LEU A 425 -23.78 12.42 4.20
CA LEU A 425 -25.16 12.45 3.72
C LEU A 425 -25.76 13.82 4.00
N VAL A 426 -26.24 14.50 2.96
CA VAL A 426 -27.08 15.70 3.07
C VAL A 426 -28.50 15.30 2.64
N PRO A 427 -29.45 15.16 3.58
CA PRO A 427 -30.79 14.67 3.28
C PRO A 427 -31.59 15.71 2.50
N ASN A 428 -32.45 15.23 1.60
CA ASN A 428 -33.48 16.02 0.91
C ASN A 428 -34.72 15.15 0.67
N THR A 429 -35.82 15.74 0.19
CA THR A 429 -37.09 15.03 -0.01
C THR A 429 -36.96 13.88 -1.02
N ILE A 430 -36.19 14.08 -2.10
CA ILE A 430 -35.91 13.06 -3.13
C ILE A 430 -35.18 11.86 -2.52
N TRP A 431 -34.09 12.10 -1.79
CA TRP A 431 -33.32 11.06 -1.11
C TRP A 431 -34.19 10.29 -0.13
N LYS A 432 -35.02 10.99 0.64
CA LYS A 432 -35.95 10.38 1.59
C LYS A 432 -36.96 9.47 0.88
N LYS A 433 -37.61 9.95 -0.18
CA LYS A 433 -38.56 9.14 -0.98
C LYS A 433 -37.89 7.87 -1.50
N LYS A 434 -36.72 7.98 -2.14
CA LYS A 434 -36.01 6.83 -2.70
C LYS A 434 -35.50 5.83 -1.65
N THR A 435 -35.06 6.31 -0.49
CA THR A 435 -34.33 5.46 0.47
C THR A 435 -35.24 4.89 1.56
N LEU A 436 -36.22 5.68 2.00
CA LEU A 436 -37.09 5.35 3.13
C LEU A 436 -38.51 4.97 2.69
N TRP A 437 -38.96 5.34 1.48
CA TRP A 437 -40.33 5.02 1.02
C TRP A 437 -40.43 3.69 0.27
N ASP A 438 -39.36 3.25 -0.42
CA ASP A 438 -39.29 1.93 -1.06
C ASP A 438 -39.04 0.77 -0.07
N LYS A 439 -38.82 1.09 1.22
CA LYS A 439 -38.65 0.10 2.30
C LYS A 439 -39.78 0.27 3.31
N VAL A 440 -40.89 -0.42 3.03
CA VAL A 440 -42.06 -0.61 3.92
C VAL A 440 -42.95 0.62 4.03
N GLY A 441 -44.19 0.49 3.54
CA GLY A 441 -45.24 1.45 3.78
C GLY A 441 -45.52 1.58 5.28
N TYR A 442 -44.97 2.61 5.91
CA TYR A 442 -45.56 3.29 7.06
C TYR A 442 -45.03 4.72 7.09
N LEU A 443 -45.99 5.63 7.22
CA LEU A 443 -45.89 7.06 7.11
C LEU A 443 -45.11 7.63 8.30
N VAL A 444 -43.79 7.86 8.18
CA VAL A 444 -43.01 8.54 9.23
C VAL A 444 -42.07 9.64 8.70
N ARG A 445 -42.61 10.86 8.80
CA ARG A 445 -42.10 12.05 9.52
C ARG A 445 -40.80 12.72 9.06
N LEU A 446 -41.00 13.92 8.51
CA LEU A 446 -39.99 14.93 8.23
C LEU A 446 -39.78 15.77 9.49
N LEU A 447 -38.55 16.27 9.61
CA LEU A 447 -37.98 17.11 10.68
C LEU A 447 -37.51 16.30 11.90
#